data_AF-A0A2M7Z2K8-F1
#
_entry.id   AF-A0A2M7Z2K8-F1
#
_cell.length_a   1.000
_cell.length_b   1.000
_cell.length_c   1.000
_cell.angle_alpha   90.00
_cell.angle_beta   90.00
_cell.angle_gamma   90.00
#
_symmetry.space_group_name_H-M   'P 1'
#
loop_
_entity.id
_entity.type
_entity.pdbx_description
1 polymer ?
#
loop_
_entity_poly.entity_id
_entity_poly.type
_entity_poly.pdbx_seq_one_letter_code
_entity_poly.pdbx_strand_id
1 'polypeptide(L)'
;LPPDWQSLLDLDLSEQSEHLFQLNRSRDETRLTHQNLLQQPIAFLWAGLLRRYLPEYHGFSVALGPELTSTSWGIIRFKPMGLPDDLVAIPSPETTRQFLLRRENGEQIEIGVLFLGTLVADESLIYGFSHDQKEDGMILPVVQIENVRYFLHAPNPSFN
;
A
#
# COMPACT_ATOMS: atom_id res chain seq x y z
N LEU A 1 2.56 -8.69 -18.45
CA LEU A 1 3.91 -9.23 -18.13
C LEU A 1 4.68 -8.12 -17.44
N PRO A 2 5.56 -8.44 -16.47
CA PRO A 2 6.42 -7.43 -15.86
C PRO A 2 7.35 -6.80 -16.92
N PRO A 3 7.82 -5.57 -16.71
CA PRO A 3 8.88 -5.00 -17.53
C PRO A 3 10.13 -5.86 -17.51
N ASP A 4 10.88 -5.88 -18.61
CA ASP A 4 12.26 -6.33 -18.60
C ASP A 4 13.12 -5.25 -17.95
N TRP A 5 13.33 -5.36 -16.65
CA TRP A 5 14.03 -4.35 -15.86
C TRP A 5 15.46 -4.14 -16.34
N GLN A 6 16.12 -5.19 -16.85
CA GLN A 6 17.51 -5.10 -17.27
C GLN A 6 17.70 -4.24 -18.51
N SER A 7 16.76 -4.26 -19.47
CA SER A 7 16.81 -3.38 -20.64
C SER A 7 16.44 -1.93 -20.34
N LEU A 8 15.87 -1.65 -19.16
CA LEU A 8 15.54 -0.30 -18.72
C LEU A 8 16.64 0.35 -17.90
N LEU A 9 17.64 -0.41 -17.44
CA LEU A 9 18.80 0.13 -16.72
C LEU A 9 19.72 0.88 -17.68
N ASP A 10 20.16 2.05 -17.28
CA ASP A 10 21.18 2.83 -17.99
C ASP A 10 22.18 3.44 -17.00
N LEU A 11 23.43 3.61 -17.44
CA LEU A 11 24.44 4.33 -16.68
C LEU A 11 24.12 5.83 -16.62
N ASP A 12 23.45 6.37 -17.65
CA ASP A 12 22.88 7.71 -17.64
C ASP A 12 21.46 7.67 -17.07
N LEU A 13 21.30 8.24 -15.87
CA LEU A 13 20.01 8.33 -15.18
C LEU A 13 18.96 9.13 -15.97
N SER A 14 19.38 10.00 -16.88
CA SER A 14 18.48 10.77 -17.75
C SER A 14 17.87 9.86 -18.81
N GLU A 15 18.70 9.04 -19.47
CA GLU A 15 18.27 8.04 -20.46
C GLU A 15 17.40 6.95 -19.81
N GLN A 16 17.80 6.46 -18.63
CA GLN A 16 16.98 5.53 -17.83
C GLN A 16 15.59 6.11 -17.54
N SER A 17 15.53 7.40 -17.18
CA SER A 17 14.28 8.09 -16.88
C SER A 17 13.41 8.26 -18.13
N GLU A 18 14.01 8.53 -19.29
CA GLU A 18 13.31 8.62 -20.58
C GLU A 18 12.76 7.25 -21.01
N HIS A 19 13.53 6.17 -20.89
CA HIS A 19 13.07 4.81 -21.16
C HIS A 19 11.87 4.43 -20.27
N LEU A 20 11.93 4.73 -18.97
CA LEU A 20 10.81 4.52 -18.05
C LEU A 20 9.59 5.36 -18.40
N PHE A 21 9.79 6.62 -18.80
CA PHE A 21 8.70 7.50 -19.21
C PHE A 21 7.98 6.97 -20.45
N GLN A 22 8.72 6.59 -21.49
CA GLN A 22 8.17 6.01 -22.71
C GLN A 22 7.41 4.71 -22.44
N LEU A 23 7.97 3.83 -21.60
CA LEU A 23 7.31 2.58 -21.22
C LEU A 23 6.00 2.81 -20.48
N ASN A 24 5.99 3.70 -19.48
CA ASN A 24 4.78 4.03 -18.73
C ASN A 24 3.70 4.60 -19.66
N ARG A 25 4.06 5.52 -20.55
CA ARG A 25 3.14 6.15 -21.51
C ARG A 25 2.53 5.13 -22.48
N SER A 26 3.36 4.30 -23.12
CA SER A 26 2.88 3.27 -24.05
C SER A 26 1.91 2.29 -23.38
N ARG A 27 2.20 1.94 -22.12
CA ARG A 27 1.35 1.05 -21.34
C ARG A 27 0.02 1.71 -20.96
N ASP A 28 0.02 2.98 -20.58
CA ASP A 28 -1.22 3.71 -20.29
C ASP A 28 -2.11 3.83 -21.52
N GLU A 29 -1.55 4.17 -22.68
CA GLU A 29 -2.29 4.20 -23.95
C GLU A 29 -2.94 2.85 -24.27
N THR A 30 -2.21 1.75 -24.04
CA THR A 30 -2.75 0.39 -24.24
C THR A 30 -3.88 0.07 -23.26
N ARG A 31 -3.81 0.56 -22.03
CA ARG A 31 -4.76 0.21 -20.97
C ARG A 31 -6.11 0.90 -21.12
N LEU A 32 -6.17 2.07 -21.76
CA LEU A 32 -7.44 2.73 -22.12
C LEU A 32 -8.35 1.82 -22.97
N THR A 33 -7.76 0.90 -23.74
CA THR A 33 -8.52 -0.08 -24.54
C THR A 33 -8.96 -1.32 -23.74
N HIS A 34 -8.48 -1.48 -22.51
CA HIS A 34 -8.72 -2.63 -21.62
C HIS A 34 -9.38 -2.20 -20.29
N GLN A 35 -10.49 -1.44 -20.38
CA GLN A 35 -11.17 -0.84 -19.22
C GLN A 35 -11.63 -1.86 -18.16
N ASN A 36 -11.93 -3.09 -18.58
CA ASN A 36 -12.33 -4.17 -17.66
C ASN A 36 -11.22 -4.54 -16.65
N LEU A 37 -9.95 -4.32 -16.98
CA LEU A 37 -8.83 -4.56 -16.05
C LEU A 37 -8.77 -3.49 -14.95
N LEU A 38 -9.25 -2.28 -15.22
CA LEU A 38 -9.27 -1.18 -14.25
C LEU A 38 -10.31 -1.41 -13.15
N GLN A 39 -11.42 -2.07 -13.51
CA GLN A 39 -12.54 -2.35 -12.61
C GLN A 39 -12.33 -3.62 -11.75
N GLN A 40 -11.20 -4.32 -11.90
CA GLN A 40 -10.93 -5.50 -11.09
C GLN A 40 -10.67 -5.10 -9.64
N PRO A 41 -11.30 -5.78 -8.66
CA PRO A 41 -11.04 -5.53 -7.25
C PRO A 41 -9.58 -5.81 -6.91
N ILE A 42 -8.97 -4.87 -6.18
CA ILE A 42 -7.63 -4.99 -5.62
C ILE A 42 -7.73 -4.93 -4.11
N ALA A 43 -6.96 -5.80 -3.47
CA ALA A 43 -6.75 -5.85 -2.04
C ALA A 43 -5.25 -5.80 -1.74
N PHE A 44 -4.84 -4.95 -0.81
CA PHE A 44 -3.47 -4.94 -0.30
C PHE A 44 -3.43 -4.58 1.18
N LEU A 45 -2.35 -5.01 1.84
CA LEU A 45 -2.16 -4.88 3.27
C LEU A 45 -1.00 -3.93 3.56
N TRP A 46 -1.17 -3.07 4.56
CA TRP A 46 -0.08 -2.37 5.24
C TRP A 46 -0.17 -2.59 6.75
N ALA A 47 0.96 -2.52 7.44
CA ALA A 47 1.01 -2.38 8.89
C ALA A 47 0.58 -0.97 9.33
N GLY A 48 -0.10 -0.94 10.46
CA GLY A 48 -0.47 0.26 11.15
C GLY A 48 -0.23 0.16 12.65
N LEU A 49 -0.20 1.32 13.30
CA LEU A 49 -0.09 1.44 14.75
C LEU A 49 -1.27 2.24 15.27
N LEU A 50 -1.92 1.74 16.33
CA LEU A 50 -2.88 2.54 17.07
C LEU A 50 -2.14 3.65 17.81
N ARG A 51 -2.55 4.89 17.52
CA ARG A 51 -2.07 6.10 18.17
C ARG A 51 -3.15 6.55 19.15
N ARG A 52 -3.52 7.82 19.15
CA ARG A 52 -4.35 8.43 20.19
C ARG A 52 -5.78 7.88 20.18
N TYR A 53 -6.36 7.65 21.36
CA TYR A 53 -7.80 7.41 21.48
C TYR A 53 -8.57 8.72 21.23
N LEU A 54 -9.56 8.65 20.35
CA LEU A 54 -10.42 9.74 19.92
C LEU A 54 -11.84 9.50 20.45
N PRO A 55 -12.25 10.17 21.55
CA PRO A 55 -13.56 9.94 22.17
C PRO A 55 -14.74 10.20 21.22
N GLU A 56 -14.61 11.16 20.31
CA GLU A 56 -15.61 11.50 19.28
C GLU A 56 -16.01 10.30 18.42
N TYR A 57 -15.03 9.48 18.03
CA TYR A 57 -15.23 8.34 17.16
C TYR A 57 -15.31 7.02 17.94
N HIS A 58 -15.19 7.06 19.26
CA HIS A 58 -15.01 5.88 20.11
C HIS A 58 -13.92 4.93 19.60
N GLY A 59 -12.85 5.49 19.01
CA GLY A 59 -11.84 4.76 18.28
C GLY A 59 -10.42 5.31 18.47
N PHE A 60 -9.47 4.80 17.71
CA PHE A 60 -8.06 5.18 17.76
C PHE A 60 -7.61 5.73 16.42
N SER A 61 -6.87 6.84 16.41
CA SER A 61 -6.18 7.26 15.19
C SER A 61 -5.12 6.23 14.80
N VAL A 62 -4.94 6.05 13.50
CA VAL A 62 -4.02 5.07 12.93
C VAL A 62 -2.84 5.78 12.28
N ALA A 63 -1.63 5.43 12.69
CA ALA A 63 -0.43 5.73 11.91
C ALA A 63 -0.18 4.57 10.95
N LEU A 64 0.11 4.89 9.68
CA LEU A 64 0.40 3.91 8.64
C LEU A 64 1.82 4.10 8.10
N GLY A 65 2.43 3.01 7.65
CA GLY A 65 3.62 3.03 6.80
C GLY A 65 3.35 2.32 5.48
N PRO A 66 3.91 2.78 4.36
CA PRO A 66 3.83 2.01 3.12
C PRO A 66 4.62 0.71 3.27
N GLU A 67 4.02 -0.41 2.87
CA GLU A 67 4.74 -1.67 2.77
C GLU A 67 5.19 -1.96 1.34
N LEU A 68 6.36 -2.57 1.25
CA LEU A 68 6.94 -3.08 0.02
C LEU A 68 6.67 -4.58 -0.07
N THR A 69 6.11 -5.02 -1.18
CA THR A 69 5.87 -6.45 -1.45
C THR A 69 6.84 -6.93 -2.51
N SER A 70 7.86 -7.69 -2.12
CA SER A 70 8.78 -8.32 -3.06
C SER A 70 8.10 -9.44 -3.83
N THR A 71 8.24 -9.44 -5.15
CA THR A 71 7.68 -10.47 -6.04
C THR A 71 8.71 -10.85 -7.10
N SER A 72 8.44 -11.91 -7.87
CA SER A 72 9.24 -12.26 -9.06
C SER A 72 9.19 -11.20 -10.18
N TRP A 73 8.31 -10.20 -10.05
CA TRP A 73 8.16 -9.11 -11.02
C TRP A 73 8.89 -7.84 -10.58
N GLY A 74 9.52 -7.85 -9.42
CA GLY A 74 10.08 -6.67 -8.77
C GLY A 74 9.33 -6.33 -7.48
N ILE A 75 9.61 -5.14 -6.96
CA ILE A 75 9.01 -4.62 -5.72
C ILE A 75 7.67 -3.96 -6.06
N ILE A 76 6.59 -4.39 -5.42
CA ILE A 76 5.29 -3.71 -5.52
C ILE A 76 5.16 -2.72 -4.36
N ARG A 77 4.84 -1.47 -4.68
CA ARG A 77 4.51 -0.42 -3.71
C ARG A 77 3.20 0.25 -4.09
N PHE A 78 2.11 -0.15 -3.44
CA PHE A 78 0.80 0.44 -3.68
C PHE A 78 0.77 1.93 -3.34
N LYS A 79 0.06 2.71 -4.15
CA LYS A 79 -0.24 4.13 -3.95
C LYS A 79 -1.75 4.28 -3.74
N PRO A 80 -2.24 4.31 -2.49
CA PRO A 80 -3.65 4.57 -2.24
C PRO A 80 -4.03 6.01 -2.60
N MET A 81 -5.17 6.16 -3.25
CA MET A 81 -5.82 7.43 -3.58
C MET A 81 -7.17 7.51 -2.88
N GLY A 82 -7.58 8.73 -2.47
CA GLY A 82 -8.87 8.95 -1.82
C GLY A 82 -8.98 8.33 -0.43
N LEU A 83 -7.88 8.27 0.33
CA LEU A 83 -7.96 7.95 1.75
C LEU A 83 -8.73 9.05 2.50
N PRO A 84 -9.48 8.70 3.55
CA PRO A 84 -10.07 9.70 4.44
C PRO A 84 -8.97 10.48 5.15
N ASP A 85 -9.25 11.75 5.47
CA ASP A 85 -8.33 12.63 6.19
C ASP A 85 -7.95 12.05 7.56
N ASP A 86 -8.92 11.43 8.24
CA ASP A 86 -8.73 10.76 9.52
C ASP A 86 -8.95 9.25 9.40
N LEU A 87 -7.86 8.49 9.53
CA LEU A 87 -7.94 7.04 9.65
C LEU A 87 -8.17 6.65 11.11
N VAL A 88 -9.38 6.19 11.39
CA VAL A 88 -9.80 5.79 12.73
C VAL A 88 -10.19 4.32 12.75
N ALA A 89 -9.52 3.53 13.59
CA ALA A 89 -9.91 2.17 13.90
C ALA A 89 -10.92 2.19 15.07
N ILE A 90 -12.10 1.62 14.86
CA ILE A 90 -13.18 1.57 15.86
C ILE A 90 -13.35 0.11 16.32
N PRO A 91 -12.73 -0.29 17.45
CA PRO A 91 -12.86 -1.63 17.98
C PRO A 91 -14.20 -1.83 18.72
N SER A 92 -14.47 -3.06 19.14
CA SER A 92 -15.55 -3.30 20.10
C SER A 92 -15.26 -2.59 21.45
N PRO A 93 -16.28 -2.25 22.26
CA PRO A 93 -16.07 -1.59 23.56
C PRO A 93 -15.13 -2.36 24.49
N GLU A 94 -15.18 -3.69 24.48
CA GLU A 94 -14.29 -4.53 25.27
C GLU A 94 -12.85 -4.43 24.76
N THR A 95 -12.64 -4.57 23.45
CA THR A 95 -11.32 -4.41 22.82
C THR A 95 -10.74 -3.02 23.06
N THR A 96 -11.56 -1.97 23.02
CA THR A 96 -11.15 -0.60 23.33
C THR A 96 -10.63 -0.46 24.74
N ARG A 97 -11.31 -1.05 25.74
CA ARG A 97 -10.83 -1.06 27.13
C ARG A 97 -9.48 -1.77 27.25
N GLN A 98 -9.35 -2.94 26.63
CA GLN A 98 -8.10 -3.70 26.63
C GLN A 98 -6.95 -2.90 25.99
N PHE A 99 -7.19 -2.21 24.89
CA PHE A 99 -6.18 -1.37 24.24
C PHE A 99 -5.79 -0.16 25.06
N LEU A 100 -6.73 0.49 25.75
CA LEU A 100 -6.42 1.59 26.66
C LEU A 100 -5.50 1.13 27.79
N LEU A 101 -5.82 0.01 28.45
CA LEU A 101 -4.99 -0.57 29.51
C LEU A 101 -3.59 -0.94 29.03
N ARG A 102 -3.47 -1.61 27.88
CA ARG A 102 -2.17 -1.95 27.27
C ARG A 102 -1.32 -0.72 27.00
N ARG A 103 -1.94 0.36 26.51
CA ARG A 103 -1.24 1.62 26.24
C ARG A 103 -0.84 2.39 27.50
N GLU A 104 -1.64 2.33 28.56
CA GLU A 104 -1.25 2.86 29.88
C GLU A 104 0.02 2.16 30.40
N ASN A 105 0.22 0.89 30.05
CA ASN A 105 1.44 0.14 30.33
C ASN A 105 2.59 0.41 29.33
N GLY A 106 2.44 1.37 28.42
CA GLY A 106 3.46 1.75 27.43
C GLY A 106 3.53 0.84 26.19
N GLU A 107 2.57 -0.09 26.03
CA GLU A 107 2.57 -1.00 24.89
C GLU A 107 2.14 -0.31 23.58
N GLN A 108 2.81 -0.65 22.48
CA GLN A 108 2.39 -0.29 21.14
C GLN A 108 1.47 -1.37 20.57
N ILE A 109 0.36 -0.96 19.98
CA ILE A 109 -0.62 -1.89 19.41
C ILE A 109 -0.52 -1.83 17.90
N GLU A 110 0.15 -2.83 17.35
CA GLU A 110 0.24 -3.09 15.91
C GLU A 110 -1.07 -3.68 15.39
N ILE A 111 -1.48 -3.21 14.22
CA ILE A 111 -2.65 -3.67 13.50
C ILE A 111 -2.30 -3.86 12.03
N GLY A 112 -3.02 -4.76 11.37
CA GLY A 112 -3.04 -4.82 9.92
C GLY A 112 -4.13 -3.92 9.37
N VAL A 113 -3.84 -3.27 8.24
CA VAL A 113 -4.75 -2.39 7.52
C VAL A 113 -4.93 -2.93 6.11
N LEU A 114 -6.15 -3.37 5.82
CA LEU A 114 -6.56 -3.89 4.53
C LEU A 114 -7.23 -2.78 3.73
N PHE A 115 -6.62 -2.45 2.61
CA PHE A 115 -7.15 -1.55 1.59
C PHE A 115 -7.87 -2.36 0.53
N LEU A 116 -9.06 -1.89 0.15
CA LEU A 116 -9.88 -2.45 -0.91
C LEU A 116 -10.23 -1.33 -1.89
N GLY A 117 -10.12 -1.62 -3.17
CA GLY A 117 -10.44 -0.65 -4.22
C GLY A 117 -10.21 -1.18 -5.61
N THR A 118 -10.04 -0.26 -6.54
CA THR A 118 -9.82 -0.53 -7.97
C THR A 118 -8.68 0.34 -8.49
N LEU A 119 -8.08 -0.02 -9.63
CA LEU A 119 -7.06 0.84 -10.24
C LEU A 119 -7.71 2.13 -10.72
N VAL A 120 -7.04 3.27 -10.53
CA VAL A 120 -7.45 4.52 -11.18
C VAL A 120 -7.36 4.38 -12.70
N ALA A 121 -8.13 5.15 -13.46
CA ALA A 121 -8.13 5.02 -14.92
C ALA A 121 -6.81 5.47 -15.56
N ASP A 122 -6.32 6.64 -15.15
CA ASP A 122 -5.10 7.25 -15.65
C ASP A 122 -3.93 6.95 -14.70
N GLU A 123 -2.76 6.64 -15.23
CA GLU A 123 -1.56 6.33 -14.43
C GLU A 123 -1.74 5.17 -13.42
N SER A 124 -2.68 4.27 -13.73
CA SER A 124 -3.08 3.08 -12.95
C SER A 124 -1.93 2.24 -12.37
N LEU A 125 -0.83 2.09 -13.09
CA LEU A 125 0.40 1.51 -12.59
C LEU A 125 1.54 2.49 -12.92
N ILE A 126 2.63 2.51 -12.16
CA ILE A 126 3.82 3.27 -12.56
C ILE A 126 5.01 2.35 -12.40
N TYR A 127 5.89 2.31 -13.38
CA TYR A 127 7.15 1.59 -13.31
C TYR A 127 8.27 2.57 -12.96
N GLY A 128 9.16 2.14 -12.07
CA GLY A 128 10.37 2.87 -11.70
C GLY A 128 11.42 1.91 -11.15
N PHE A 129 12.49 2.46 -10.59
CA PHE A 129 13.48 1.69 -9.83
C PHE A 129 13.41 2.06 -8.37
N SER A 130 13.70 1.09 -7.49
CA SER A 130 13.82 1.34 -6.06
C SER A 130 15.00 2.28 -5.77
N HIS A 131 14.82 3.20 -4.82
CA HIS A 131 15.91 4.07 -4.37
C HIS A 131 16.90 3.35 -3.46
N ASP A 132 16.44 2.31 -2.75
CA ASP A 132 17.25 1.54 -1.80
C ASP A 132 18.10 0.48 -2.49
N GLN A 133 17.56 -0.13 -3.56
CA GLN A 133 18.24 -1.11 -4.41
C GLN A 133 18.02 -0.72 -5.87
N LYS A 134 18.96 0.04 -6.43
CA LYS A 134 18.81 0.72 -7.74
C LYS A 134 18.56 -0.22 -8.93
N GLU A 135 18.85 -1.51 -8.77
CA GLU A 135 18.62 -2.54 -9.80
C GLU A 135 17.24 -3.19 -9.67
N ASP A 136 16.55 -3.01 -8.55
CA ASP A 136 15.23 -3.57 -8.34
C ASP A 136 14.16 -2.70 -8.99
N GLY A 137 13.55 -3.26 -10.02
CA GLY A 137 12.33 -2.72 -10.60
C GLY A 137 11.21 -2.56 -9.58
N MET A 138 10.54 -1.42 -9.65
CA MET A 138 9.42 -1.08 -8.78
C MET A 138 8.15 -0.88 -9.60
N ILE A 139 7.09 -1.56 -9.19
CA ILE A 139 5.74 -1.42 -9.72
C ILE A 139 4.92 -0.67 -8.68
N LEU A 140 4.31 0.44 -9.08
CA LEU A 140 3.50 1.29 -8.22
C LEU A 140 2.06 1.31 -8.70
N PRO A 141 1.22 0.34 -8.28
CA PRO A 141 -0.21 0.39 -8.56
C PRO A 141 -0.86 1.56 -7.84
N VAL A 142 -1.57 2.41 -8.58
CA VAL A 142 -2.35 3.51 -8.03
C VAL A 142 -3.79 3.04 -7.88
N VAL A 143 -4.26 2.95 -6.63
CA VAL A 143 -5.53 2.32 -6.28
C VAL A 143 -6.46 3.37 -5.68
N GLN A 144 -7.60 3.58 -6.31
CA GLN A 144 -8.69 4.35 -5.71
C GLN A 144 -9.28 3.52 -4.57
N ILE A 145 -9.11 3.99 -3.34
CA ILE A 145 -9.62 3.28 -2.18
C ILE A 145 -11.12 3.46 -2.08
N GLU A 146 -11.82 2.34 -1.99
CA GLU A 146 -13.25 2.24 -1.78
C GLU A 146 -13.56 1.81 -0.34
N ASN A 147 -12.63 1.07 0.27
CA ASN A 147 -12.79 0.63 1.64
C ASN A 147 -11.48 0.40 2.38
N VAL A 148 -11.53 0.62 3.70
CA VAL A 148 -10.44 0.34 4.63
C VAL A 148 -10.98 -0.56 5.74
N ARG A 149 -10.24 -1.61 6.08
CA ARG A 149 -10.52 -2.53 7.18
C ARG A 149 -9.30 -2.63 8.08
N TYR A 150 -9.55 -2.78 9.38
CA TYR A 150 -8.51 -2.95 10.39
C TYR A 150 -8.66 -4.31 11.03
N PHE A 151 -7.55 -4.97 11.32
CA PHE A 151 -7.53 -6.24 12.02
C PHE A 151 -6.33 -6.33 12.95
N LEU A 152 -6.43 -7.15 13.98
CA LEU A 152 -5.28 -7.50 14.81
C LEU A 152 -4.52 -8.64 14.14
N HIS A 153 -3.20 -8.55 14.17
CA HIS A 153 -2.39 -9.72 13.90
C HIS A 153 -2.73 -10.79 14.94
N ALA A 154 -2.99 -12.02 14.47
CA ALA A 154 -3.07 -13.14 15.40
C ALA A 154 -1.73 -13.21 16.15
N PRO A 155 -1.72 -13.50 17.47
CA PRO A 155 -0.47 -13.75 18.15
C PRO A 155 0.26 -14.86 17.40
N ASN A 156 1.48 -14.60 16.96
CA ASN A 156 2.32 -15.64 16.34
C ASN A 156 2.35 -16.82 17.33
N PRO A 157 1.86 -18.02 16.96
CA PRO A 157 2.11 -19.18 17.77
C PRO A 157 3.63 -19.32 17.82
N SER A 158 4.20 -19.08 19.00
CA SER A 158 5.62 -19.27 19.24
C SER A 158 5.89 -20.75 18.98
N PHE A 159 6.45 -21.08 17.82
CA PHE A 159 7.03 -22.38 17.59
C PHE A 159 8.34 -22.41 18.38
N ASN A 160 8.25 -22.83 19.65
CA ASN A 160 9.38 -23.32 20.42
C ASN A 160 9.71 -24.75 20.00
#